data_AF-A0A6I9X516-F1
#
_entry.id   AF-A0A6I9X516-F1
#
_cell.length_a   1.000
_cell.length_b   1.000
_cell.length_c   1.000
_cell.angle_alpha   90.00
_cell.angle_beta   90.00
_cell.angle_gamma   90.00
#
_symmetry.space_group_name_H-M   'P 1'
#
loop_
_entity.id
_entity.type
_entity.pdbx_description
1 polymer ?
#
loop_
_entity_poly.entity_id
_entity_poly.type
_entity_poly.pdbx_seq_one_letter_code
_entity_poly.pdbx_strand_id
1 'polypeptide(L)'
;MGERHFLWDEITEGLILTSVIKAEDEQIKRQKKQVTDIPTSEIYCPHAYLILNYRETLNDSEKIKFRKHYLRKVTPDEPDIIILQDIKDLVLFLLVTPISPQFINFLHLPATDQFLRALIIYFQRFVEIWEDLVQERAATMKKAPNPLERGHRSRYAEELRALRCVLGREYCDLLLGCRDGPRYHHMMSGRKRAITQSQGEKDLRIYEPLISVAHRVVWIALQRKHYTLIELELHRLLRTEAYNTAQRQSGSRMILDMLEDDIRILHGPKTIWKSRKLLRNSPLPHELMYTDCDYRLLLLGMIDIDLHHPKIAYLKNVLLVEEEMLSQLGIKVGILGRNRSEFDIMLMPYEPEEPAKIDLFDKRLLETRKSIFVGKILEPIEDIESLPELIEEFPVREIKVNKKYDKIREKARIKWILREMKRRERRIIDTYSIATTID
;
A
#
# COMPACT_ATOMS: atom_id res chain seq x y z
N MET A 1 -14.01 -44.95 -25.59
CA MET A 1 -14.32 -43.78 -24.75
C MET A 1 -13.77 -44.07 -23.36
N GLY A 2 -12.79 -43.30 -22.88
CA GLY A 2 -12.23 -43.50 -21.53
C GLY A 2 -13.12 -42.83 -20.49
N GLU A 3 -13.47 -43.55 -19.43
CA GLU A 3 -14.28 -43.04 -18.34
C GLU A 3 -13.56 -41.90 -17.60
N ARG A 4 -14.20 -40.72 -17.61
CA ARG A 4 -13.72 -39.52 -16.95
C ARG A 4 -14.36 -39.44 -15.56
N HIS A 5 -13.53 -39.36 -14.53
CA HIS A 5 -14.00 -39.23 -13.15
C HIS A 5 -13.66 -37.82 -12.66
N PHE A 6 -14.65 -37.18 -12.02
CA PHE A 6 -14.46 -35.91 -11.34
C PHE A 6 -14.23 -36.17 -9.85
N LEU A 7 -13.17 -35.59 -9.31
CA LEU A 7 -12.86 -35.62 -7.88
C LEU A 7 -12.93 -34.20 -7.34
N TRP A 8 -13.53 -34.06 -6.17
CA TRP A 8 -13.57 -32.81 -5.43
C TRP A 8 -12.24 -32.62 -4.70
N ASP A 9 -11.53 -31.53 -4.97
CA ASP A 9 -10.31 -31.16 -4.27
C ASP A 9 -10.64 -30.13 -3.17
N GLU A 10 -10.42 -30.53 -1.92
CA GLU A 10 -10.67 -29.69 -0.75
C GLU A 10 -9.66 -28.53 -0.65
N ILE A 11 -8.50 -28.61 -1.29
CA ILE A 11 -7.46 -27.58 -1.20
C ILE A 11 -7.76 -26.40 -2.14
N THR A 12 -8.36 -26.68 -3.28
CA THR A 12 -8.72 -25.66 -4.29
C THR A 12 -10.22 -25.31 -4.29
N GLU A 13 -11.02 -25.96 -3.44
CA GLU A 13 -12.49 -25.89 -3.40
C GLU A 13 -13.11 -26.05 -4.81
N GLY A 14 -12.61 -27.02 -5.59
CA GLY A 14 -12.98 -27.20 -6.99
C GLY A 14 -13.00 -28.65 -7.48
N LEU A 15 -13.75 -28.90 -8.56
CA LEU A 15 -13.81 -30.22 -9.23
C LEU A 15 -12.66 -30.36 -10.23
N ILE A 16 -11.81 -31.37 -10.02
CA ILE A 16 -10.69 -31.69 -10.91
C ILE A 16 -11.04 -32.95 -11.71
N LEU A 17 -10.78 -32.89 -13.02
CA LEU A 17 -10.98 -34.00 -13.94
C LEU A 17 -9.67 -34.77 -14.12
N THR A 18 -9.55 -35.95 -13.52
CA THR A 18 -8.39 -36.83 -13.71
C THR A 18 -8.62 -37.82 -14.84
N SER A 19 -7.79 -37.76 -15.89
CA SER A 19 -7.65 -38.82 -16.88
C SER A 19 -6.39 -39.64 -16.60
N VAL A 20 -6.51 -40.97 -16.52
CA VAL A 20 -5.37 -41.88 -16.29
C VAL A 20 -4.43 -41.85 -17.50
N ILE A 21 -3.20 -41.35 -17.33
CA ILE A 21 -2.10 -41.51 -18.28
C ILE A 21 -1.20 -42.63 -17.74
N LYS A 22 -1.07 -43.73 -18.50
CA LYS A 22 -0.06 -44.76 -18.27
C LYS A 22 1.27 -44.29 -18.85
N ALA A 23 2.31 -44.39 -18.00
CA ALA A 23 3.74 -44.58 -18.28
C ALA A 23 4.43 -43.62 -19.27
N GLU A 24 5.31 -42.77 -18.75
CA GLU A 24 6.59 -42.42 -19.37
C GLU A 24 7.55 -41.80 -18.31
N ASP A 25 7.97 -42.65 -17.38
CA ASP A 25 9.22 -42.47 -16.64
C ASP A 25 10.38 -42.68 -17.62
N GLU A 26 10.95 -41.63 -18.22
CA GLU A 26 12.33 -41.63 -18.79
C GLU A 26 12.86 -40.22 -19.22
N GLN A 27 12.16 -39.11 -18.97
CA GLN A 27 12.63 -37.76 -19.40
C GLN A 27 13.24 -36.86 -18.30
N ILE A 28 13.59 -37.42 -17.13
CA ILE A 28 14.10 -36.65 -15.97
C ILE A 28 15.52 -36.07 -16.16
N LYS A 29 16.20 -36.25 -17.31
CA LYS A 29 17.58 -35.74 -17.53
C LYS A 29 17.75 -34.54 -18.48
N ARG A 30 16.68 -33.81 -18.84
CA ARG A 30 16.81 -32.60 -19.70
C ARG A 30 16.26 -31.29 -19.12
N GLN A 31 16.14 -31.15 -17.81
CA GLN A 31 15.86 -29.84 -17.19
C GLN A 31 17.12 -28.97 -17.13
N LYS A 32 17.40 -28.24 -18.22
CA LYS A 32 18.12 -26.96 -18.18
C LYS A 32 17.23 -25.89 -18.82
N LYS A 33 16.83 -24.92 -17.99
CA LYS A 33 16.17 -23.64 -18.34
C LYS A 33 14.88 -23.75 -19.17
N GLN A 34 13.76 -24.00 -18.50
CA GLN A 34 12.50 -23.41 -18.92
C GLN A 34 12.09 -22.37 -17.89
N VAL A 35 12.05 -21.12 -18.36
CA VAL A 35 11.34 -20.04 -17.68
C VAL A 35 9.88 -20.46 -17.68
N THR A 36 9.25 -20.49 -16.51
CA THR A 36 7.81 -20.77 -16.39
C THR A 36 7.05 -19.66 -17.10
N ASP A 37 6.58 -19.95 -18.31
CA ASP A 37 5.63 -19.10 -19.02
C ASP A 37 4.32 -19.11 -18.23
N ILE A 38 3.87 -17.92 -17.84
CA ILE A 38 2.61 -17.69 -17.14
C ILE A 38 1.49 -18.01 -18.15
N PRO A 39 0.45 -18.79 -17.76
CA PRO A 39 -0.66 -19.09 -18.66
C PRO A 39 -1.36 -17.80 -19.08
N THR A 40 -1.27 -17.47 -20.37
CA THR A 40 -1.99 -16.34 -20.96
C THR A 40 -3.46 -16.71 -21.06
N SER A 41 -4.31 -16.11 -20.22
CA SER A 41 -5.76 -16.24 -20.34
C SER A 41 -6.23 -15.79 -21.74
N GLU A 42 -7.08 -16.58 -22.40
CA GLU A 42 -7.68 -16.31 -23.72
C GLU A 42 -8.60 -15.07 -23.76
N ILE A 43 -8.74 -14.36 -22.64
CA ILE A 43 -9.56 -13.15 -22.53
C ILE A 43 -8.72 -11.95 -22.98
N TYR A 44 -9.17 -11.28 -24.05
CA TYR A 44 -8.56 -10.03 -24.52
C TYR A 44 -8.63 -8.96 -23.43
N CYS A 45 -7.50 -8.72 -22.76
CA CYS A 45 -7.33 -7.66 -21.78
C CYS A 45 -6.33 -6.64 -22.32
N PRO A 46 -6.81 -5.54 -22.95
CA PRO A 46 -5.95 -4.59 -23.66
C PRO A 46 -4.93 -3.89 -22.75
N HIS A 47 -5.13 -3.91 -21.43
CA HIS A 47 -4.27 -3.24 -20.44
C HIS A 47 -3.58 -4.23 -19.48
N ALA A 48 -3.47 -5.52 -19.84
CA ALA A 48 -2.84 -6.53 -18.98
C ALA A 48 -1.39 -6.18 -18.59
N TYR A 49 -0.67 -5.45 -19.45
CA TYR A 49 0.70 -5.00 -19.19
C TYR A 49 0.82 -3.97 -18.05
N LEU A 50 -0.29 -3.36 -17.61
CA LEU A 50 -0.34 -2.47 -16.45
C LEU A 50 -0.45 -3.24 -15.12
N ILE A 51 -0.75 -4.54 -15.17
CA ILE A 51 -0.83 -5.38 -13.98
C ILE A 51 0.59 -5.67 -13.47
N LEU A 52 0.88 -5.17 -12.28
CA LEU A 52 2.19 -5.31 -11.66
C LEU A 52 2.26 -6.59 -10.82
N ASN A 53 3.24 -7.44 -11.14
CA ASN A 53 3.53 -8.65 -10.39
C ASN A 53 4.74 -8.44 -9.49
N TYR A 54 4.63 -8.88 -8.23
CA TYR A 54 5.67 -8.75 -7.22
C TYR A 54 6.15 -10.12 -6.78
N ARG A 55 7.42 -10.19 -6.37
CA ARG A 55 7.95 -11.33 -5.62
C ARG A 55 7.63 -11.15 -4.16
N GLU A 56 7.15 -12.20 -3.52
CA GLU A 56 6.86 -12.19 -2.09
C GLU A 56 8.12 -12.37 -1.25
N THR A 57 9.02 -13.26 -1.71
CA THR A 57 10.29 -13.60 -1.05
C THR A 57 11.47 -13.42 -2.02
N LEU A 58 12.66 -13.20 -1.43
CA LEU A 58 13.92 -13.07 -2.17
C LEU A 58 14.84 -14.24 -1.87
N ASN A 59 15.40 -14.83 -2.92
CA ASN A 59 16.49 -15.80 -2.80
C ASN A 59 17.76 -15.13 -2.27
N ASP A 60 18.65 -15.87 -1.61
CA ASP A 60 19.88 -15.31 -1.03
C ASP A 60 20.76 -14.58 -2.05
N SER A 61 20.85 -15.11 -3.28
CA SER A 61 21.56 -14.44 -4.37
C SER A 61 20.97 -13.08 -4.72
N GLU A 62 19.65 -12.91 -4.56
CA GLU A 62 18.94 -11.66 -4.83
C GLU A 62 19.04 -10.70 -3.66
N LYS A 63 18.98 -11.21 -2.42
CA LYS A 63 19.30 -10.43 -1.21
C LYS A 63 20.70 -9.82 -1.31
N ILE A 64 21.70 -10.61 -1.73
CA ILE A 64 23.07 -10.13 -1.95
C ILE A 64 23.12 -9.05 -3.06
N LYS A 65 22.40 -9.25 -4.17
CA LYS A 65 22.32 -8.26 -5.25
C LYS A 65 21.71 -6.95 -4.79
N PHE A 66 20.61 -7.03 -4.04
CA PHE A 66 19.92 -5.88 -3.46
C PHE A 66 20.84 -5.12 -2.51
N ARG A 67 21.45 -5.82 -1.55
CA ARG A 67 22.41 -5.26 -0.58
C ARG A 67 23.58 -4.54 -1.25
N LYS A 68 24.10 -5.09 -2.35
CA LYS A 68 25.27 -4.52 -3.04
C LYS A 68 24.95 -3.29 -3.89
N HIS A 69 23.82 -3.28 -4.60
CA HIS A 69 23.56 -2.29 -5.67
C HIS A 69 22.42 -1.32 -5.38
N TYR A 70 21.37 -1.78 -4.70
CA TYR A 70 20.13 -1.02 -4.56
C TYR A 70 20.02 -0.39 -3.19
N LEU A 71 20.38 -1.14 -2.16
CA LEU A 71 20.38 -0.72 -0.78
C LEU A 71 21.18 0.57 -0.56
N ARG A 72 20.60 1.53 0.16
CA ARG A 72 21.29 2.74 0.58
C ARG A 72 22.47 2.38 1.48
N LYS A 73 23.63 2.95 1.15
CA LYS A 73 24.85 2.89 1.95
C LYS A 73 24.88 4.14 2.81
N VAL A 74 24.81 3.95 4.12
CA VAL A 74 24.85 5.02 5.11
C VAL A 74 26.31 5.31 5.42
N THR A 75 26.72 6.59 5.31
CA THR A 75 28.03 7.06 5.76
C THR A 75 28.04 7.15 7.29
N PRO A 76 29.20 7.02 7.96
CA PRO A 76 29.25 7.06 9.43
C PRO A 76 28.69 8.35 10.05
N ASP A 77 28.65 9.45 9.29
CA ASP A 77 28.11 10.74 9.75
C ASP A 77 26.58 10.87 9.59
N GLU A 78 25.91 9.90 8.96
CA GLU A 78 24.47 9.90 8.74
C GLU A 78 23.78 8.87 9.67
N PRO A 79 22.60 9.18 10.24
CA PRO A 79 21.87 8.22 11.06
C PRO A 79 21.34 7.06 10.23
N ASP A 80 21.54 5.82 10.72
CA ASP A 80 21.04 4.59 10.08
C ASP A 80 19.57 4.34 10.42
N ILE A 81 18.71 5.20 9.87
CA ILE A 81 17.25 5.14 10.01
C ILE A 81 16.57 4.73 8.71
N ILE A 82 15.35 4.20 8.79
CA ILE A 82 14.54 3.87 7.61
C ILE A 82 13.88 5.15 7.06
N ILE A 83 14.14 5.44 5.78
CA ILE A 83 13.49 6.55 5.04
C ILE A 83 12.50 6.02 4.02
N LEU A 84 11.58 6.87 3.55
CA LEU A 84 10.58 6.47 2.54
C LEU A 84 11.23 5.91 1.26
N GLN A 85 12.39 6.44 0.87
CA GLN A 85 13.12 5.95 -0.29
C GLN A 85 13.58 4.49 -0.13
N ASP A 86 13.92 4.04 1.10
CA ASP A 86 14.35 2.66 1.34
C ASP A 86 13.18 1.69 1.07
N ILE A 87 11.96 2.07 1.45
CA ILE A 87 10.74 1.29 1.16
C ILE A 87 10.47 1.28 -0.36
N LYS A 88 10.57 2.43 -1.03
CA LYS A 88 10.38 2.51 -2.49
C LYS A 88 11.38 1.62 -3.23
N ASP A 89 12.65 1.67 -2.84
CA ASP A 89 13.70 0.87 -3.44
C ASP A 89 13.43 -0.63 -3.27
N LEU A 90 12.94 -1.05 -2.10
CA LEU A 90 12.53 -2.43 -1.88
C LEU A 90 11.35 -2.83 -2.77
N VAL A 91 10.29 -2.02 -2.83
CA VAL A 91 9.10 -2.30 -3.67
C VAL A 91 9.48 -2.40 -5.15
N LEU A 92 10.28 -1.45 -5.66
CA LEU A 92 10.78 -1.48 -7.04
C LEU A 92 11.69 -2.69 -7.30
N PHE A 93 12.44 -3.15 -6.29
CA PHE A 93 13.26 -4.35 -6.43
C PHE A 93 12.40 -5.60 -6.59
N LEU A 94 11.37 -5.75 -5.75
CA LEU A 94 10.44 -6.89 -5.76
C LEU A 94 9.60 -6.97 -7.04
N LEU A 95 9.50 -5.88 -7.77
CA LEU A 95 8.72 -5.81 -8.99
C LEU A 95 9.32 -6.66 -10.13
N VAL A 96 8.51 -7.61 -10.63
CA VAL A 96 8.83 -8.49 -11.76
C VAL A 96 8.46 -7.85 -13.09
N THR A 97 7.29 -7.20 -13.15
CA THR A 97 6.80 -6.52 -14.34
C THR A 97 7.64 -5.26 -14.62
N PRO A 98 8.07 -5.01 -15.87
CA PRO A 98 8.78 -3.78 -16.21
C PRO A 98 7.82 -2.58 -16.11
N ILE A 99 8.34 -1.44 -15.66
CA ILE A 99 7.58 -0.18 -15.55
C ILE A 99 8.13 0.88 -16.49
N SER A 100 7.35 1.93 -16.72
CA SER A 100 7.79 3.05 -17.55
C SER A 100 8.81 3.92 -16.82
N PRO A 101 9.86 4.42 -17.50
CA PRO A 101 10.75 5.45 -16.95
C PRO A 101 9.98 6.71 -16.53
N GLN A 102 8.87 7.01 -17.22
CA GLN A 102 7.97 8.10 -16.85
C GLN A 102 7.39 7.88 -15.45
N PHE A 103 6.90 6.67 -15.16
CA PHE A 103 6.40 6.33 -13.84
C PHE A 103 7.51 6.37 -12.77
N ILE A 104 8.73 5.92 -13.08
CA ILE A 104 9.85 6.05 -12.14
C ILE A 104 10.12 7.52 -11.80
N ASN A 105 10.15 8.40 -12.80
CA ASN A 105 10.33 9.83 -12.55
C ASN A 105 9.20 10.40 -11.69
N PHE A 106 7.95 10.03 -11.99
CA PHE A 106 6.79 10.43 -11.21
C PHE A 106 6.84 9.93 -9.76
N LEU A 107 7.25 8.67 -9.55
CA LEU A 107 7.37 8.07 -8.21
C LEU A 107 8.42 8.78 -7.35
N HIS A 108 9.43 9.40 -7.96
CA HIS A 108 10.49 10.16 -7.31
C HIS A 108 10.22 11.68 -7.30
N LEU A 109 8.95 12.11 -7.41
CA LEU A 109 8.59 13.50 -7.15
C LEU A 109 8.34 13.74 -5.65
N PRO A 110 8.67 14.94 -5.12
CA PRO A 110 8.34 15.30 -3.74
C PRO A 110 6.84 15.20 -3.43
N ALA A 111 5.98 15.56 -4.39
CA ALA A 111 4.53 15.44 -4.25
C ALA A 111 4.10 13.98 -4.03
N THR A 112 4.76 13.03 -4.70
CA THR A 112 4.48 11.59 -4.51
C THR A 112 4.97 11.10 -3.15
N ASP A 113 6.07 11.64 -2.62
CA ASP A 113 6.52 11.34 -1.25
C ASP A 113 5.49 11.81 -0.21
N GLN A 114 4.96 13.03 -0.37
CA GLN A 114 3.95 13.59 0.52
C GLN A 114 2.65 12.79 0.47
N PHE A 115 2.18 12.44 -0.74
CA PHE A 115 1.05 11.54 -0.91
C PHE A 115 1.26 10.19 -0.21
N LEU A 116 2.41 9.54 -0.40
CA LEU A 116 2.69 8.25 0.24
C LEU A 116 2.78 8.35 1.76
N ARG A 117 3.34 9.45 2.30
CA ARG A 117 3.33 9.70 3.75
C ARG A 117 1.91 9.90 4.29
N ALA A 118 1.11 10.74 3.64
CA ALA A 118 -0.30 10.93 4.00
C ALA A 118 -1.05 9.59 3.98
N LEU A 119 -0.76 8.75 2.98
CA LEU A 119 -1.35 7.43 2.83
C LEU A 119 -0.93 6.49 3.98
N ILE A 120 0.34 6.45 4.36
CA ILE A 120 0.83 5.60 5.48
C ILE A 120 0.13 6.00 6.78
N ILE A 121 0.03 7.29 7.09
CA ILE A 121 -0.62 7.78 8.33
C ILE A 121 -2.10 7.46 8.33
N TYR A 122 -2.77 7.66 7.18
CA TYR A 122 -4.18 7.31 7.03
C TYR A 122 -4.39 5.82 7.34
N PHE A 123 -3.61 4.95 6.71
CA PHE A 123 -3.76 3.51 6.89
C PHE A 123 -3.34 3.03 8.27
N GLN A 124 -2.35 3.65 8.89
CA GLN A 124 -1.99 3.37 10.28
C GLN A 124 -3.20 3.59 11.19
N ARG A 125 -3.83 4.77 11.12
CA ARG A 125 -5.02 5.08 11.94
C ARG A 125 -6.24 4.25 11.55
N PHE A 126 -6.43 3.99 10.25
CA PHE A 126 -7.54 3.18 9.75
C PHE A 126 -7.48 1.74 10.28
N VAL A 127 -6.30 1.12 10.25
CA VAL A 127 -6.09 -0.25 10.75
C VAL A 127 -6.29 -0.32 12.26
N GLU A 128 -5.73 0.64 13.02
CA GLU A 128 -5.93 0.73 14.47
C GLU A 128 -7.43 0.78 14.82
N ILE A 129 -8.17 1.71 14.22
CA ILE A 129 -9.62 1.85 14.46
C ILE A 129 -10.37 0.59 14.03
N TRP A 130 -9.98 -0.04 12.92
CA TRP A 130 -10.59 -1.27 12.46
C TRP A 130 -10.39 -2.41 13.47
N GLU A 131 -9.18 -2.60 13.99
CA GLU A 131 -8.87 -3.60 15.00
C GLU A 131 -9.69 -3.37 16.27
N ASP A 132 -9.76 -2.12 16.75
CA ASP A 132 -10.57 -1.74 17.91
C ASP A 132 -12.04 -2.09 17.71
N LEU A 133 -12.62 -1.73 16.56
CA LEU A 133 -14.02 -2.03 16.24
C LEU A 133 -14.30 -3.53 16.16
N VAL A 134 -13.35 -4.31 15.60
CA VAL A 134 -13.45 -5.78 15.55
C VAL A 134 -13.39 -6.38 16.96
N GLN A 135 -12.48 -5.90 17.81
CA GLN A 135 -12.37 -6.33 19.20
C GLN A 135 -13.62 -5.97 20.02
N GLU A 136 -14.12 -4.74 19.88
CA GLU A 136 -15.34 -4.26 20.52
C GLU A 136 -16.54 -5.11 20.11
N ARG A 137 -16.65 -5.45 18.81
CA ARG A 137 -17.70 -6.34 18.32
C ARG A 137 -17.61 -7.73 18.94
N ALA A 138 -16.42 -8.31 19.01
CA ALA A 138 -16.20 -9.62 19.63
C ALA A 138 -16.53 -9.61 21.14
N ALA A 139 -16.27 -8.49 21.84
CA ALA A 139 -16.62 -8.30 23.25
C ALA A 139 -18.12 -8.07 23.45
N THR A 140 -18.76 -7.30 22.57
CA THR A 140 -20.20 -6.99 22.62
C THR A 140 -21.06 -8.19 22.23
N MET A 141 -20.58 -9.10 21.37
CA MET A 141 -21.25 -10.39 21.17
C MET A 141 -21.37 -11.21 22.48
N LYS A 142 -20.56 -10.91 23.49
CA LYS A 142 -20.58 -11.55 24.81
C LYS A 142 -21.32 -10.74 25.89
N LYS A 143 -21.74 -9.49 25.64
CA LYS A 143 -22.31 -8.56 26.64
C LYS A 143 -23.44 -7.68 26.06
N ALA A 144 -24.35 -7.19 26.91
CA ALA A 144 -25.37 -6.24 26.46
C ALA A 144 -24.71 -4.89 26.04
N PRO A 145 -25.14 -4.25 24.94
CA PRO A 145 -24.53 -3.00 24.46
C PRO A 145 -24.71 -1.84 25.45
N ASN A 146 -23.63 -1.10 25.75
CA ASN A 146 -23.67 0.09 26.58
C ASN A 146 -23.88 1.36 25.72
N PRO A 147 -25.02 2.07 25.83
CA PRO A 147 -25.29 3.27 25.03
C PRO A 147 -24.41 4.47 25.37
N LEU A 148 -23.75 4.50 26.54
CA LEU A 148 -22.90 5.61 26.99
C LEU A 148 -21.47 5.56 26.41
N GLU A 149 -21.05 4.43 25.86
CA GLU A 149 -19.68 4.25 25.31
C GLU A 149 -19.49 4.90 23.93
N ARG A 150 -20.50 5.48 23.29
CA ARG A 150 -20.43 5.90 21.88
C ARG A 150 -19.57 7.13 21.57
N GLY A 151 -19.05 7.83 22.59
CA GLY A 151 -18.28 9.07 22.40
C GLY A 151 -16.99 8.88 21.58
N HIS A 152 -16.25 7.79 21.81
CA HIS A 152 -14.99 7.52 21.10
C HIS A 152 -15.22 7.21 19.61
N ARG A 153 -16.34 6.59 19.25
CA ARG A 153 -16.71 6.30 17.85
C ARG A 153 -16.90 7.57 17.01
N SER A 154 -17.44 8.64 17.60
CA SER A 154 -17.53 9.95 16.92
C SER A 154 -16.14 10.54 16.68
N ARG A 155 -15.23 10.41 17.65
CA ARG A 155 -13.84 10.87 17.52
C ARG A 155 -13.12 10.11 16.39
N TYR A 156 -13.26 8.78 16.33
CA TYR A 156 -12.72 7.96 15.24
C TYR A 156 -13.19 8.44 13.85
N ALA A 157 -14.48 8.72 13.71
CA ALA A 157 -15.04 9.24 12.45
C ALA A 157 -14.47 10.61 12.08
N GLU A 158 -14.32 11.52 13.05
CA GLU A 158 -13.75 12.86 12.83
C GLU A 158 -12.25 12.84 12.49
N GLU A 159 -11.49 11.94 13.11
CA GLU A 159 -10.07 11.74 12.82
C GLU A 159 -9.86 11.18 11.42
N LEU A 160 -10.57 10.12 11.05
CA LEU A 160 -10.48 9.55 9.72
C LEU A 160 -10.94 10.53 8.63
N ARG A 161 -11.98 11.34 8.91
CA ARG A 161 -12.40 12.42 8.01
C ARG A 161 -11.28 13.45 7.82
N ALA A 162 -10.62 13.90 8.89
CA ALA A 162 -9.51 14.84 8.79
C ALA A 162 -8.35 14.26 7.97
N LEU A 163 -8.00 13.00 8.19
CA LEU A 163 -6.95 12.30 7.43
C LEU A 163 -7.35 12.11 5.96
N ARG A 164 -8.62 11.84 5.64
CA ARG A 164 -9.11 11.80 4.26
C ARG A 164 -9.07 13.16 3.57
N CYS A 165 -9.35 14.26 4.28
CA CYS A 165 -9.17 15.60 3.71
C CYS A 165 -7.70 15.86 3.35
N VAL A 166 -6.77 15.51 4.24
CA VAL A 166 -5.32 15.64 3.99
C VAL A 166 -4.87 14.75 2.84
N LEU A 167 -5.24 13.48 2.85
CA LEU A 167 -4.90 12.53 1.79
C LEU A 167 -5.52 12.94 0.44
N GLY A 168 -6.77 13.41 0.46
CA GLY A 168 -7.49 13.90 -0.70
C GLY A 168 -6.81 15.13 -1.32
N ARG A 169 -6.31 16.05 -0.49
CA ARG A 169 -5.48 17.18 -0.92
C ARG A 169 -4.23 16.70 -1.66
N GLU A 170 -3.42 15.84 -1.04
CA GLU A 170 -2.18 15.32 -1.68
C GLU A 170 -2.47 14.56 -2.97
N TYR A 171 -3.56 13.78 -3.00
CA TYR A 171 -3.97 13.06 -4.20
C TYR A 171 -4.46 13.98 -5.32
N CYS A 172 -5.24 15.02 -4.99
CA CYS A 172 -5.66 16.04 -5.96
C CYS A 172 -4.45 16.83 -6.50
N ASP A 173 -3.45 17.13 -5.66
CA ASP A 173 -2.20 17.76 -6.10
C ASP A 173 -1.46 16.89 -7.14
N LEU A 174 -1.47 15.56 -6.99
CA LEU A 174 -0.96 14.64 -8.01
C LEU A 174 -1.81 14.66 -9.29
N LEU A 175 -3.13 14.53 -9.15
CA LEU A 175 -4.07 14.47 -10.29
C LEU A 175 -4.01 15.72 -11.16
N LEU A 176 -4.00 16.90 -10.54
CA LEU A 176 -3.94 18.18 -11.25
C LEU A 176 -2.53 18.49 -11.78
N GLY A 177 -1.53 17.69 -11.40
CA GLY A 177 -0.13 17.95 -11.71
C GLY A 177 0.35 19.28 -11.13
N CYS A 178 -0.02 19.58 -9.89
CA CYS A 178 0.48 20.75 -9.18
C CYS A 178 2.01 20.67 -8.99
N ARG A 179 2.67 21.82 -8.80
CA ARG A 179 4.13 21.93 -8.53
C ARG A 179 4.99 21.36 -9.68
N ASP A 180 5.74 20.28 -9.44
CA ASP A 180 6.63 19.62 -10.41
C ASP A 180 5.92 18.56 -11.27
N GLY A 181 4.63 18.31 -11.00
CA GLY A 181 3.75 17.37 -11.70
C GLY A 181 3.23 17.75 -13.11
N PRO A 182 3.33 18.98 -13.65
CA PRO A 182 2.69 19.37 -14.92
C PRO A 182 2.99 18.45 -16.11
N ARG A 183 4.19 17.87 -16.17
CA ARG A 183 4.63 16.99 -17.26
C ARG A 183 3.89 15.65 -17.28
N TYR A 184 3.36 15.25 -16.13
CA TYR A 184 2.64 13.99 -15.92
C TYR A 184 1.13 14.16 -16.07
N HIS A 185 0.62 15.39 -15.96
CA HIS A 185 -0.78 15.71 -16.18
C HIS A 185 -1.17 15.70 -17.67
N HIS A 186 -2.46 15.51 -17.89
CA HIS A 186 -3.10 15.16 -19.16
C HIS A 186 -3.55 16.44 -19.89
N MET A 187 -3.78 17.52 -19.15
CA MET A 187 -4.27 18.80 -19.69
C MET A 187 -3.16 19.82 -20.01
N MET A 188 -1.88 19.55 -19.68
CA MET A 188 -0.78 20.51 -19.86
C MET A 188 -0.02 20.36 -21.20
N SER A 189 -0.68 19.86 -22.25
CA SER A 189 -0.13 19.79 -23.61
C SER A 189 -0.25 21.14 -24.34
N GLY A 190 0.39 22.19 -23.80
CA GLY A 190 0.51 23.50 -24.46
C GLY A 190 1.57 23.54 -25.58
N ARG A 191 2.26 22.44 -25.87
CA ARG A 191 3.22 22.33 -26.97
C ARG A 191 2.87 21.11 -27.80
N LYS A 192 2.62 21.37 -29.10
CA LYS A 192 2.43 20.38 -30.18
C LYS A 192 3.26 19.11 -29.94
N ARG A 193 2.69 18.07 -29.33
CA ARG A 193 3.32 16.73 -29.23
C ARG A 193 2.30 15.63 -29.53
N ALA A 194 2.71 14.85 -30.53
CA ALA A 194 2.31 13.51 -30.95
C ALA A 194 0.81 13.17 -31.04
N ILE A 195 0.37 12.99 -32.28
CA ILE A 195 -0.92 12.50 -32.78
C ILE A 195 -1.18 11.01 -32.39
N THR A 196 -0.32 10.36 -31.60
CA THR A 196 -0.25 8.89 -31.50
C THR A 196 -0.62 8.28 -30.13
N GLN A 197 -0.83 9.06 -29.07
CA GLN A 197 -1.25 8.53 -27.76
C GLN A 197 -2.48 9.26 -27.23
N SER A 198 -3.52 8.52 -26.88
CA SER A 198 -4.67 9.09 -26.17
C SER A 198 -4.21 9.57 -24.80
N GLN A 199 -4.73 10.71 -24.33
CA GLN A 199 -4.34 11.23 -23.03
C GLN A 199 -4.64 10.21 -21.93
N GLY A 200 -5.82 9.57 -21.92
CA GLY A 200 -6.15 8.53 -20.92
C GLY A 200 -5.17 7.35 -20.83
N GLU A 201 -4.50 6.98 -21.92
CA GLU A 201 -3.49 5.92 -21.93
C GLU A 201 -2.21 6.33 -21.19
N LYS A 202 -1.83 7.62 -21.24
CA LYS A 202 -0.74 8.18 -20.43
C LYS A 202 -1.08 8.08 -18.94
N ASP A 203 -2.33 8.35 -18.59
CA ASP A 203 -2.83 8.40 -17.21
C ASP A 203 -2.82 7.00 -16.61
N LEU A 204 -3.34 6.03 -17.38
CA LEU A 204 -3.34 4.63 -17.00
C LEU A 204 -1.92 4.14 -16.69
N ARG A 205 -0.92 4.49 -17.51
CA ARG A 205 0.50 4.12 -17.30
C ARG A 205 1.15 4.74 -16.06
N ILE A 206 0.55 5.76 -15.47
CA ILE A 206 1.07 6.42 -14.27
C ILE A 206 0.27 5.95 -13.05
N TYR A 207 -1.06 6.03 -13.11
CA TYR A 207 -1.93 5.83 -11.98
C TYR A 207 -2.26 4.37 -11.68
N GLU A 208 -2.31 3.48 -12.68
CA GLU A 208 -2.45 2.03 -12.40
C GLU A 208 -1.22 1.49 -11.65
N PRO A 209 0.03 1.74 -12.12
CA PRO A 209 1.22 1.43 -11.34
C PRO A 209 1.28 2.14 -9.98
N LEU A 210 0.82 3.40 -9.89
CA LEU A 210 0.83 4.15 -8.64
C LEU A 210 0.01 3.43 -7.56
N ILE A 211 -1.22 3.02 -7.87
CA ILE A 211 -2.12 2.36 -6.91
C ILE A 211 -1.48 1.05 -6.42
N SER A 212 -0.95 0.25 -7.34
CA SER A 212 -0.30 -1.02 -7.00
C SER A 212 0.98 -0.84 -6.17
N VAL A 213 1.84 0.13 -6.52
CA VAL A 213 3.07 0.43 -5.77
C VAL A 213 2.73 1.03 -4.41
N ALA A 214 1.75 1.94 -4.34
CA ALA A 214 1.32 2.57 -3.10
C ALA A 214 0.79 1.54 -2.10
N HIS A 215 0.01 0.55 -2.56
CA HIS A 215 -0.42 -0.57 -1.73
C HIS A 215 0.76 -1.30 -1.09
N ARG A 216 1.78 -1.66 -1.89
CA ARG A 216 2.99 -2.35 -1.39
C ARG A 216 3.82 -1.47 -0.45
N VAL A 217 3.93 -0.17 -0.74
CA VAL A 217 4.63 0.78 0.13
C VAL A 217 3.96 0.86 1.49
N VAL A 218 2.64 1.06 1.54
CA VAL A 218 1.88 1.11 2.80
C VAL A 218 1.96 -0.20 3.55
N TRP A 219 1.75 -1.32 2.85
CA TRP A 219 1.83 -2.65 3.46
C TRP A 219 3.18 -2.91 4.13
N ILE A 220 4.30 -2.57 3.46
CA ILE A 220 5.63 -2.69 4.08
C ILE A 220 5.81 -1.68 5.21
N ALA A 221 5.35 -0.43 5.04
CA ALA A 221 5.45 0.60 6.07
C ALA A 221 4.70 0.22 7.36
N LEU A 222 3.62 -0.56 7.25
CA LEU A 222 2.83 -1.11 8.35
C LEU A 222 3.21 -2.55 8.68
N GLN A 223 4.50 -2.89 8.55
CA GLN A 223 5.07 -4.17 8.99
C GLN A 223 4.43 -5.41 8.34
N ARG A 224 3.94 -5.28 7.11
CA ARG A 224 3.35 -6.35 6.30
C ARG A 224 2.09 -6.99 6.89
N LYS A 225 1.36 -6.28 7.75
CA LYS A 225 0.06 -6.71 8.28
C LYS A 225 -1.09 -6.25 7.36
N HIS A 226 -2.25 -6.90 7.43
CA HIS A 226 -3.52 -6.46 6.82
C HIS A 226 -3.51 -6.21 5.30
N TYR A 227 -2.78 -7.02 4.52
CA TYR A 227 -2.62 -6.83 3.07
C TYR A 227 -3.92 -6.56 2.30
N THR A 228 -4.92 -7.45 2.44
CA THR A 228 -6.19 -7.38 1.72
C THR A 228 -7.06 -6.21 2.17
N LEU A 229 -7.05 -5.89 3.47
CA LEU A 229 -7.80 -4.76 4.01
C LEU A 229 -7.28 -3.44 3.44
N ILE A 230 -5.96 -3.27 3.41
CA ILE A 230 -5.30 -2.08 2.83
C ILE A 230 -5.64 -1.98 1.33
N GLU A 231 -5.63 -3.10 0.60
CA GLU A 231 -5.96 -3.11 -0.83
C GLU A 231 -7.39 -2.64 -1.11
N LEU A 232 -8.35 -3.20 -0.38
CA LEU A 232 -9.77 -2.88 -0.53
C LEU A 232 -10.05 -1.40 -0.24
N GLU A 233 -9.51 -0.89 0.86
CA GLU A 233 -9.70 0.49 1.26
C GLU A 233 -8.96 1.47 0.33
N LEU A 234 -7.76 1.13 -0.13
CA LEU A 234 -7.01 1.96 -1.10
C LEU A 234 -7.79 2.11 -2.40
N HIS A 235 -8.34 1.00 -2.90
CA HIS A 235 -9.17 1.04 -4.10
C HIS A 235 -10.48 1.79 -3.87
N ARG A 236 -11.09 1.67 -2.69
CA ARG A 236 -12.27 2.47 -2.33
C ARG A 236 -11.95 3.97 -2.38
N LEU A 237 -10.82 4.41 -1.83
CA LEU A 237 -10.45 5.82 -1.78
C LEU A 237 -10.15 6.42 -3.16
N LEU A 238 -9.43 5.67 -4.00
CA LEU A 238 -8.86 6.17 -5.24
C LEU A 238 -9.67 5.83 -6.49
N ARG A 239 -10.60 4.86 -6.42
CA ARG A 239 -11.41 4.42 -7.56
C ARG A 239 -12.89 4.53 -7.27
N THR A 240 -13.68 4.73 -8.32
CA THR A 240 -15.13 4.56 -8.22
C THR A 240 -15.47 3.07 -8.20
N GLU A 241 -16.65 2.74 -7.70
CA GLU A 241 -17.16 1.36 -7.63
C GLU A 241 -17.04 0.60 -8.97
N ALA A 242 -17.28 1.29 -10.10
CA ALA A 242 -17.17 0.69 -11.43
C ALA A 242 -15.74 0.25 -11.81
N TYR A 243 -14.72 0.91 -11.24
CA TYR A 243 -13.30 0.65 -11.52
C TYR A 243 -12.58 -0.02 -10.33
N ASN A 244 -13.28 -0.31 -9.23
CA ASN A 244 -12.73 -0.99 -8.07
C ASN A 244 -12.46 -2.47 -8.38
N THR A 245 -11.23 -2.79 -8.76
CA THR A 245 -10.81 -4.16 -9.07
C THR A 245 -10.68 -5.03 -7.82
N ALA A 246 -10.16 -4.49 -6.72
CA ALA A 246 -9.97 -5.23 -5.47
C ALA A 246 -11.31 -5.78 -4.94
N GLN A 247 -12.35 -4.95 -4.93
CA GLN A 247 -13.68 -5.38 -4.50
C GLN A 247 -14.27 -6.50 -5.38
N ARG A 248 -14.00 -6.46 -6.69
CA ARG A 248 -14.45 -7.49 -7.65
C ARG A 248 -13.69 -8.80 -7.49
N GLN A 249 -12.39 -8.73 -7.18
CA GLN A 249 -11.53 -9.91 -7.05
C GLN A 249 -11.71 -10.60 -5.70
N SER A 250 -11.80 -9.85 -4.60
CA SER A 250 -11.87 -10.40 -3.24
C SER A 250 -13.29 -10.78 -2.80
N GLY A 251 -14.29 -10.66 -3.68
CA GLY A 251 -15.68 -11.06 -3.39
C GLY A 251 -16.37 -10.29 -2.26
N SER A 252 -15.81 -9.15 -1.83
CA SER A 252 -16.34 -8.25 -0.77
C SER A 252 -16.61 -8.87 0.62
N ARG A 253 -16.25 -10.13 0.90
CA ARG A 253 -16.63 -10.82 2.15
C ARG A 253 -16.24 -10.03 3.42
N MET A 254 -15.02 -9.47 3.48
CA MET A 254 -14.56 -8.71 4.65
C MET A 254 -15.40 -7.45 4.95
N ILE A 255 -15.89 -6.75 3.93
CA ILE A 255 -16.72 -5.54 4.12
C ILE A 255 -18.19 -5.92 4.33
N LEU A 256 -18.66 -7.01 3.71
CA LEU A 256 -20.03 -7.51 3.88
C LEU A 256 -20.30 -7.99 5.30
N ASP A 257 -19.27 -8.51 5.98
CA ASP A 257 -19.36 -8.92 7.39
C ASP A 257 -19.31 -7.72 8.36
N MET A 258 -19.14 -6.48 7.88
CA MET A 258 -19.11 -5.30 8.73
C MET A 258 -20.51 -4.80 9.12
N LEU A 259 -20.63 -4.32 10.36
CA LEU A 259 -21.82 -3.56 10.77
C LEU A 259 -21.87 -2.23 10.01
N GLU A 260 -23.08 -1.79 9.64
CA GLU A 260 -23.30 -0.52 8.95
C GLU A 260 -22.77 0.68 9.74
N ASP A 261 -22.85 0.63 11.07
CA ASP A 261 -22.31 1.68 11.94
C ASP A 261 -20.77 1.74 11.88
N ASP A 262 -20.09 0.59 11.83
CA ASP A 262 -18.63 0.52 11.69
C ASP A 262 -18.18 1.03 10.32
N ILE A 263 -18.95 0.70 9.27
CA ILE A 263 -18.75 1.23 7.92
C ILE A 263 -18.86 2.76 7.93
N ARG A 264 -19.83 3.34 8.65
CA ARG A 264 -19.99 4.81 8.72
C ARG A 264 -18.85 5.48 9.46
N ILE A 265 -18.30 4.85 10.49
CA ILE A 265 -17.14 5.36 11.22
C ILE A 265 -15.91 5.33 10.29
N LEU A 266 -15.65 4.19 9.67
CA LEU A 266 -14.46 3.99 8.84
C LEU A 266 -14.50 4.75 7.53
N HIS A 267 -15.60 4.68 6.79
CA HIS A 267 -15.71 5.24 5.43
C HIS A 267 -16.32 6.64 5.40
N GLY A 268 -16.95 7.07 6.50
CA GLY A 268 -17.74 8.29 6.55
C GLY A 268 -19.20 8.08 6.09
N PRO A 269 -20.00 9.16 6.02
CA PRO A 269 -21.37 9.08 5.57
C PRO A 269 -21.46 8.55 4.13
N LYS A 270 -22.46 7.70 3.86
CA LYS A 270 -22.70 7.17 2.52
C LYS A 270 -22.88 8.31 1.53
N THR A 271 -21.98 8.38 0.56
CA THR A 271 -22.02 9.39 -0.47
C THR A 271 -23.17 9.12 -1.44
N ILE A 272 -24.22 9.94 -1.38
CA ILE A 272 -25.37 9.82 -2.29
C ILE A 272 -25.03 10.51 -3.61
N TRP A 273 -24.68 9.72 -4.63
CA TRP A 273 -24.33 10.25 -5.95
C TRP A 273 -25.55 10.49 -6.83
N LYS A 274 -25.82 11.76 -7.16
CA LYS A 274 -26.88 12.15 -8.12
C LYS A 274 -26.46 12.04 -9.60
N SER A 275 -25.16 11.85 -9.91
CA SER A 275 -24.63 11.87 -11.29
C SER A 275 -24.55 10.49 -11.96
N ARG A 276 -24.43 10.49 -13.30
CA ARG A 276 -24.27 9.30 -14.16
C ARG A 276 -22.99 8.52 -13.78
N LYS A 277 -23.06 7.17 -13.77
CA LYS A 277 -22.02 6.26 -13.24
C LYS A 277 -20.58 6.50 -13.76
N LEU A 278 -20.40 7.00 -14.98
CA LEU A 278 -19.09 7.16 -15.64
C LEU A 278 -18.42 8.52 -15.42
N LEU A 279 -19.17 9.57 -15.05
CA LEU A 279 -18.64 10.92 -14.79
C LEU A 279 -18.60 11.18 -13.29
N ARG A 280 -17.99 10.24 -12.56
CA ARG A 280 -17.87 10.28 -11.11
C ARG A 280 -16.41 10.42 -10.72
N ASN A 281 -16.13 11.39 -9.86
CA ASN A 281 -14.86 11.48 -9.18
C ASN A 281 -14.70 10.29 -8.23
N SER A 282 -13.46 9.90 -7.95
CA SER A 282 -13.20 8.96 -6.86
C SER A 282 -13.63 9.56 -5.51
N PRO A 283 -13.84 8.71 -4.48
CA PRO A 283 -14.32 9.18 -3.18
C PRO A 283 -13.46 10.27 -2.54
N LEU A 284 -12.13 10.21 -2.63
CA LEU A 284 -11.25 11.23 -2.04
C LEU A 284 -11.45 12.65 -2.62
N PRO A 285 -11.31 12.90 -3.95
CA PRO A 285 -11.61 14.21 -4.51
C PRO A 285 -13.06 14.65 -4.28
N HIS A 286 -14.00 13.70 -4.24
CA HIS A 286 -15.38 14.02 -3.94
C HIS A 286 -15.55 14.53 -2.49
N GLU A 287 -14.99 13.81 -1.52
CA GLU A 287 -15.05 14.22 -0.11
C GLU A 287 -14.43 15.60 0.09
N LEU A 288 -13.30 15.88 -0.59
CA LEU A 288 -12.65 17.19 -0.57
C LEU A 288 -13.53 18.33 -1.11
N MET A 289 -14.27 18.09 -2.19
CA MET A 289 -15.07 19.12 -2.88
C MET A 289 -16.42 19.37 -2.21
N TYR A 290 -17.02 18.35 -1.60
CA TYR A 290 -18.42 18.39 -1.15
C TYR A 290 -18.59 18.26 0.37
N THR A 291 -17.50 18.15 1.11
CA THR A 291 -17.52 18.06 2.58
C THR A 291 -16.84 19.28 3.18
N ASP A 292 -17.29 19.72 4.36
CA ASP A 292 -16.64 20.81 5.11
C ASP A 292 -15.29 20.33 5.67
N CYS A 293 -14.25 20.31 4.83
CA CYS A 293 -12.88 20.11 5.28
C CYS A 293 -12.36 21.40 5.92
N ASP A 294 -11.65 21.28 7.04
CA ASP A 294 -10.96 22.41 7.65
C ASP A 294 -9.93 22.97 6.65
N TYR A 295 -10.11 24.22 6.22
CA TYR A 295 -9.24 24.88 5.24
C TYR A 295 -7.77 24.91 5.69
N ARG A 296 -7.50 24.87 7.00
CA ARG A 296 -6.15 24.82 7.55
C ARG A 296 -5.44 23.51 7.19
N LEU A 297 -6.18 22.40 7.08
CA LEU A 297 -5.65 21.12 6.60
C LEU A 297 -5.30 21.17 5.11
N LEU A 298 -6.04 21.97 4.33
CA LEU A 298 -5.81 22.14 2.88
C LEU A 298 -4.58 23.00 2.58
N LEU A 299 -4.18 23.84 3.53
CA LEU A 299 -3.06 24.77 3.41
C LEU A 299 -1.74 24.23 3.99
N LEU A 300 -1.74 22.99 4.48
CA LEU A 300 -0.53 22.34 5.02
C LEU A 300 0.63 22.40 4.02
N GLY A 301 1.73 23.04 4.44
CA GLY A 301 2.96 23.17 3.64
C GLY A 301 2.90 24.18 2.50
N MET A 302 1.81 24.95 2.36
CA MET A 302 1.70 26.02 1.36
C MET A 302 1.91 27.41 1.96
N ILE A 303 1.38 27.66 3.16
CA ILE A 303 1.45 28.93 3.86
C ILE A 303 1.80 28.64 5.33
N ASP A 304 2.68 29.47 5.91
CA ASP A 304 2.90 29.48 7.36
C ASP A 304 1.70 30.17 8.02
N ILE A 305 0.66 29.38 8.30
CA ILE A 305 -0.46 29.80 9.14
C ILE A 305 0.02 29.76 10.58
N ASP A 306 -0.45 30.67 11.45
CA ASP A 306 -0.25 30.55 12.89
C ASP A 306 -0.94 29.27 13.40
N LEU A 307 -0.16 28.20 13.50
CA LEU A 307 -0.61 26.86 13.88
C LEU A 307 -0.71 26.77 15.40
N HIS A 308 -1.70 27.43 15.98
CA HIS A 308 -2.01 27.25 17.40
C HIS A 308 -2.73 25.92 17.68
N HIS A 309 -3.22 25.23 16.66
CA HIS A 309 -3.92 23.96 16.84
C HIS A 309 -2.95 22.76 16.81
N PRO A 310 -2.84 21.96 17.88
CA PRO A 310 -1.85 20.89 18.02
C PRO A 310 -2.00 19.80 16.94
N LYS A 311 -3.24 19.39 16.63
CA LYS A 311 -3.54 18.44 15.53
C LYS A 311 -2.99 18.88 14.16
N ILE A 312 -3.03 20.17 13.84
CA ILE A 312 -2.59 20.68 12.54
C ILE A 312 -1.08 20.79 12.50
N ALA A 313 -0.46 21.19 13.61
CA ALA A 313 0.99 21.17 13.77
C ALA A 313 1.54 19.74 13.67
N TYR A 314 0.89 18.77 14.31
CA TYR A 314 1.20 17.36 14.19
C TYR A 314 1.15 16.93 12.72
N LEU A 315 0.02 17.12 12.03
CA LEU A 315 -0.14 16.72 10.62
C LEU A 315 0.83 17.43 9.66
N LYS A 316 1.14 18.73 9.87
CA LYS A 316 2.19 19.44 9.13
C LYS A 316 3.53 18.74 9.30
N ASN A 317 3.90 18.43 10.54
CA ASN A 317 5.17 17.79 10.84
C ASN A 317 5.25 16.39 10.26
N VAL A 318 4.17 15.59 10.33
CA VAL A 318 4.19 14.23 9.79
C VAL A 318 4.44 14.21 8.27
N LEU A 319 3.88 15.18 7.54
CA LEU A 319 4.02 15.26 6.08
C LEU A 319 5.37 15.86 5.62
N LEU A 320 5.88 16.87 6.34
CA LEU A 320 6.98 17.70 5.84
C LEU A 320 8.33 17.46 6.53
N VAL A 321 8.34 16.94 7.76
CA VAL A 321 9.58 16.78 8.55
C VAL A 321 10.41 15.60 8.03
N GLU A 322 11.72 15.76 8.10
CA GLU A 322 12.69 14.71 7.79
C GLU A 322 12.53 13.51 8.75
N GLU A 323 12.70 12.30 8.22
CA GLU A 323 12.50 11.06 8.99
C GLU A 323 13.39 10.98 10.24
N GLU A 324 14.56 11.63 10.24
CA GLU A 324 15.50 11.73 11.38
C GLU A 324 14.89 12.43 12.60
N MET A 325 14.00 13.38 12.36
CA MET A 325 13.40 14.21 13.41
C MET A 325 12.06 13.65 13.89
N LEU A 326 11.49 12.64 13.22
CA LEU A 326 10.23 12.02 13.63
C LEU A 326 10.34 11.43 15.04
N SER A 327 11.42 10.68 15.30
CA SER A 327 11.71 10.08 16.60
C SER A 327 11.91 11.13 17.70
N GLN A 328 12.50 12.28 17.37
CA GLN A 328 12.70 13.39 18.32
C GLN A 328 11.39 14.11 18.66
N LEU A 329 10.45 14.17 17.72
CA LEU A 329 9.13 14.76 17.89
C LEU A 329 8.10 13.80 18.49
N GLY A 330 8.46 12.53 18.72
CA GLY A 330 7.52 11.50 19.15
C GLY A 330 6.45 11.15 18.11
N ILE A 331 6.69 11.49 16.83
CA ILE A 331 5.75 11.21 15.73
C ILE A 331 6.10 9.85 15.14
N LYS A 332 5.11 8.96 15.07
CA LYS A 332 5.25 7.63 14.46
C LYS A 332 4.56 7.61 13.10
N VAL A 333 5.26 7.11 12.08
CA VAL A 333 4.73 6.97 10.70
C VAL A 333 5.12 5.59 10.17
N GLY A 334 4.38 4.56 10.59
CA GLY A 334 4.77 3.18 10.37
C GLY A 334 6.21 2.92 10.85
N ILE A 335 7.02 2.28 10.01
CA ILE A 335 8.45 2.03 10.27
C ILE A 335 9.38 3.22 9.95
N LEU A 336 8.87 4.34 9.41
CA LEU A 336 9.72 5.48 9.05
C LEU A 336 10.33 6.13 10.29
N GLY A 337 11.63 6.48 10.20
CA GLY A 337 12.38 7.08 11.31
C GLY A 337 12.90 6.09 12.36
N ARG A 338 12.51 4.81 12.30
CA ARG A 338 13.05 3.76 13.17
C ARG A 338 14.46 3.35 12.75
N ASN A 339 15.22 2.79 13.69
CA ASN A 339 16.57 2.32 13.42
C ASN A 339 16.51 1.13 12.46
N ARG A 340 17.36 1.16 11.44
CA ARG A 340 17.39 0.14 10.43
C ARG A 340 17.91 -1.21 10.93
N SER A 341 18.68 -1.21 12.01
CA SER A 341 19.23 -2.42 12.64
C SER A 341 18.16 -3.33 13.24
N GLU A 342 16.97 -2.80 13.51
CA GLU A 342 15.81 -3.54 14.05
C GLU A 342 15.11 -4.40 12.98
N PHE A 343 15.49 -4.25 11.71
CA PHE A 343 14.80 -4.86 10.58
C PHE A 343 15.74 -5.66 9.67
N ASP A 344 15.22 -6.76 9.12
CA ASP A 344 15.91 -7.50 8.05
C ASP A 344 15.92 -6.70 6.73
N ILE A 345 16.67 -7.18 5.73
CA ILE A 345 16.76 -6.65 4.36
C ILE A 345 15.36 -6.48 3.73
N MET A 346 14.39 -7.32 4.11
CA MET A 346 13.00 -7.26 3.64
C MET A 346 12.12 -6.26 4.42
N LEU A 347 12.72 -5.47 5.32
CA LEU A 347 12.06 -4.54 6.24
C LEU A 347 11.00 -5.23 7.11
N MET A 348 11.34 -6.44 7.57
CA MET A 348 10.56 -7.17 8.58
C MET A 348 11.24 -7.00 9.93
N PRO A 349 10.50 -6.73 11.01
CA PRO A 349 11.08 -6.66 12.35
C PRO A 349 11.67 -8.03 12.71
N TYR A 350 12.77 -8.05 13.46
CA TYR A 350 13.22 -9.28 14.11
C TYR A 350 12.26 -9.61 15.25
N GLU A 351 11.62 -10.78 15.22
CA GLU A 351 10.86 -11.27 16.36
C GLU A 351 11.82 -11.41 17.55
N PRO A 352 11.46 -10.94 18.76
CA PRO A 352 12.23 -11.27 19.94
C PRO A 352 12.16 -12.80 20.12
N GLU A 353 13.30 -13.48 20.09
CA GLU A 353 13.36 -14.90 20.44
C GLU A 353 12.80 -15.07 21.86
N GLU A 354 11.56 -15.56 21.98
CA GLU A 354 11.08 -16.07 23.26
C GLU A 354 12.08 -17.15 23.72
N PRO A 355 12.61 -17.08 24.96
CA PRO A 355 13.54 -18.10 25.43
C PRO A 355 12.83 -19.45 25.40
N ALA A 356 13.37 -20.36 24.59
CA ALA A 356 12.88 -21.71 24.38
C ALA A 356 12.42 -22.35 25.70
N LYS A 357 11.10 -22.51 25.86
CA LYS A 357 10.55 -23.36 26.91
C LYS A 357 10.87 -24.81 26.56
N ILE A 358 11.82 -25.31 27.33
CA ILE A 358 12.27 -26.70 27.43
C ILE A 358 11.07 -27.65 27.53
N ASP A 359 11.17 -28.75 26.77
CA ASP A 359 10.39 -29.99 26.76
C ASP A 359 9.25 -30.16 27.79
N LEU A 360 8.04 -30.38 27.27
CA LEU A 360 7.00 -31.18 27.95
C LEU A 360 6.08 -31.85 26.90
N PHE A 361 6.70 -32.57 25.96
CA PHE A 361 6.05 -33.70 25.29
C PHE A 361 5.93 -34.85 26.30
N ASP A 362 4.93 -34.82 27.18
CA ASP A 362 4.31 -36.02 27.77
C ASP A 362 3.28 -35.64 28.84
N LYS A 363 2.11 -35.20 28.38
CA LYS A 363 0.85 -35.39 29.10
C LYS A 363 -0.31 -35.44 28.10
N ARG A 364 -0.31 -36.56 27.38
CA ARG A 364 -1.47 -37.43 27.11
C ARG A 364 -2.83 -36.75 27.02
N LEU A 365 -3.47 -36.79 25.85
CA LEU A 365 -4.25 -37.95 25.39
C LEU A 365 -5.53 -38.25 26.20
N LEU A 366 -6.08 -37.27 26.91
CA LEU A 366 -7.42 -37.37 27.50
C LEU A 366 -8.15 -36.02 27.38
N GLU A 367 -8.61 -35.68 26.16
CA GLU A 367 -9.82 -34.85 25.96
C GLU A 367 -10.25 -34.71 24.49
N THR A 368 -9.87 -35.66 23.63
CA THR A 368 -10.50 -35.81 22.32
C THR A 368 -11.91 -36.40 22.50
N ARG A 369 -12.93 -35.52 22.57
CA ARG A 369 -14.31 -35.67 22.09
C ARG A 369 -15.27 -34.82 22.94
N LYS A 370 -15.33 -33.52 22.66
CA LYS A 370 -16.53 -32.67 22.77
C LYS A 370 -16.27 -31.34 22.05
N SER A 371 -17.28 -30.90 21.30
CA SER A 371 -17.40 -29.64 20.56
C SER A 371 -16.40 -29.34 19.45
N ILE A 372 -16.82 -29.72 18.24
CA ILE A 372 -16.47 -29.13 16.95
C ILE A 372 -17.04 -27.71 16.89
N PHE A 373 -16.29 -26.80 16.26
CA PHE A 373 -16.55 -25.37 16.01
C PHE A 373 -16.21 -24.42 17.17
N VAL A 374 -15.46 -23.35 16.81
CA VAL A 374 -14.89 -22.26 17.62
C VAL A 374 -13.47 -22.50 18.15
N GLY A 375 -12.53 -21.65 17.70
CA GLY A 375 -11.31 -21.35 18.45
C GLY A 375 -9.97 -21.53 17.71
N LYS A 376 -9.73 -20.78 16.63
CA LYS A 376 -8.37 -20.45 16.16
C LYS A 376 -8.35 -19.05 15.55
N ILE A 377 -8.65 -18.04 16.36
CA ILE A 377 -8.34 -16.64 16.05
C ILE A 377 -7.86 -16.00 17.36
N LEU A 378 -6.68 -15.37 17.28
CA LEU A 378 -5.99 -14.56 18.29
C LEU A 378 -5.00 -15.32 19.21
N GLU A 379 -3.79 -15.53 18.69
CA GLU A 379 -2.59 -15.28 19.49
C GLU A 379 -2.42 -13.75 19.64
N PRO A 380 -1.83 -13.24 20.74
CA PRO A 380 -1.64 -11.81 20.94
C PRO A 380 -0.60 -11.32 19.94
N ILE A 381 -1.04 -10.58 18.93
CA ILE A 381 -0.16 -9.99 17.92
C ILE A 381 0.51 -8.78 18.58
N GLU A 382 1.84 -8.75 18.59
CA GLU A 382 2.63 -7.62 19.06
C GLU A 382 2.11 -6.30 18.45
N ASP A 383 1.82 -5.38 19.36
CA ASP A 383 1.12 -4.12 19.13
C ASP A 383 1.69 -3.37 17.92
N ILE A 384 0.81 -3.02 16.98
CA ILE A 384 1.05 -1.81 16.19
C ILE A 384 1.04 -0.71 17.24
N GLU A 385 2.22 -0.23 17.66
CA GLU A 385 2.34 0.82 18.66
C GLU A 385 1.40 1.98 18.28
N SER A 386 0.33 2.14 19.05
CA SER A 386 -0.78 3.01 18.73
C SER A 386 -0.29 4.42 18.47
N LEU A 387 -0.84 5.07 17.44
CA LEU A 387 -0.80 6.51 17.37
C LEU A 387 -1.40 7.05 18.67
N PRO A 388 -0.69 7.91 19.41
CA PRO A 388 -1.33 8.64 20.49
C PRO A 388 -2.59 9.31 19.92
N GLU A 389 -3.73 9.18 20.62
CA GLU A 389 -4.96 9.92 20.25
C GLU A 389 -4.56 11.33 19.83
N LEU A 390 -4.94 11.77 18.62
CA LEU A 390 -4.39 12.96 17.97
C LEU A 390 -4.33 14.14 18.97
N ILE A 391 -3.12 14.34 19.52
CA ILE A 391 -2.90 14.83 20.89
C ILE A 391 -3.39 16.27 21.05
N GLU A 392 -4.11 16.55 22.13
CA GLU A 392 -4.46 17.92 22.56
C GLU A 392 -3.23 18.74 23.02
N GLU A 393 -2.07 18.08 23.24
CA GLU A 393 -0.84 18.68 23.78
C GLU A 393 0.41 18.38 22.91
N PHE A 394 0.31 18.52 21.58
CA PHE A 394 1.49 18.41 20.72
C PHE A 394 2.34 19.70 20.81
N PRO A 395 3.65 19.64 21.14
CA PRO A 395 4.49 20.83 21.22
C PRO A 395 4.64 21.46 19.84
N VAL A 396 4.17 22.71 19.70
CA VAL A 396 4.28 23.50 18.47
C VAL A 396 5.73 23.94 18.27
N ARG A 397 6.59 23.01 17.85
CA ARG A 397 7.95 23.30 17.38
C ARG A 397 7.97 23.13 15.87
N GLU A 398 8.13 24.24 15.17
CA GLU A 398 8.32 24.22 13.72
C GLU A 398 9.78 23.92 13.40
N ILE A 399 10.00 22.88 12.59
CA ILE A 399 11.34 22.51 12.12
C ILE A 399 11.46 22.91 10.65
N LYS A 400 12.58 23.55 10.31
CA LYS A 400 12.89 23.93 8.93
C LYS A 400 13.05 22.68 8.06
N VAL A 401 12.32 22.64 6.96
CA VAL A 401 12.45 21.61 5.92
C VAL A 401 13.84 21.71 5.31
N ASN A 402 14.66 20.69 5.50
CA ASN A 402 15.96 20.58 4.86
C ASN A 402 15.86 19.67 3.62
N LYS A 403 16.66 19.96 2.59
CA LYS A 403 16.57 19.30 1.27
C LYS A 403 17.55 18.12 1.16
N LYS A 404 17.90 17.50 2.29
CA LYS A 404 18.96 16.47 2.35
C LYS A 404 18.61 15.27 1.47
N TYR A 405 17.35 14.82 1.51
CA TYR A 405 16.90 13.65 0.77
C TYR A 405 16.73 13.85 -0.73
N ASP A 406 16.75 15.08 -1.25
CA ASP A 406 16.63 15.32 -2.69
C ASP A 406 17.79 14.67 -3.48
N LYS A 407 19.00 14.70 -2.93
CA LYS A 407 20.18 14.05 -3.54
C LYS A 407 20.07 12.52 -3.52
N ILE A 408 19.51 11.96 -2.46
CA ILE A 408 19.29 10.52 -2.32
C ILE A 408 18.23 10.06 -3.33
N ARG A 409 17.13 10.82 -3.44
CA ARG A 409 16.04 10.61 -4.38
C ARG A 409 16.53 10.63 -5.83
N GLU A 410 17.35 11.62 -6.18
CA GLU A 410 17.90 11.75 -7.53
C GLU A 410 18.81 10.57 -7.92
N LYS A 411 19.69 10.15 -7.00
CA LYS A 411 20.56 8.99 -7.22
C LYS A 411 19.75 7.70 -7.39
N ALA A 412 18.71 7.50 -6.58
CA ALA A 412 17.82 6.36 -6.70
C ALA A 412 17.05 6.38 -8.03
N ARG A 413 16.51 7.54 -8.42
CA ARG A 413 15.80 7.75 -9.69
C ARG A 413 16.63 7.31 -10.90
N ILE A 414 17.86 7.82 -11.02
CA ILE A 414 18.77 7.48 -12.12
C ILE A 414 19.04 5.97 -12.14
N LYS A 415 19.29 5.37 -10.96
CA LYS A 415 19.57 3.94 -10.82
C LYS A 415 18.41 3.08 -11.33
N TRP A 416 17.17 3.42 -10.96
CA TRP A 416 15.99 2.66 -11.36
C TRP A 416 15.65 2.82 -12.84
N ILE A 417 15.84 4.02 -13.41
CA ILE A 417 15.68 4.24 -14.86
C ILE A 417 16.64 3.34 -15.64
N LEU A 418 17.92 3.32 -15.26
CA LEU A 418 18.93 2.48 -15.91
C LEU A 418 18.59 0.99 -15.83
N ARG A 419 18.03 0.52 -14.70
CA ARG A 419 17.57 -0.87 -14.56
C ARG A 419 16.44 -1.19 -15.53
N GLU A 420 15.43 -0.33 -15.62
CA GLU A 420 14.27 -0.57 -16.48
C GLU A 420 14.61 -0.45 -17.97
N MET A 421 15.52 0.46 -18.35
CA MET A 421 16.08 0.50 -19.70
C MET A 421 16.75 -0.83 -20.07
N LYS A 422 17.62 -1.37 -19.19
CA LYS A 422 18.25 -2.69 -19.39
C LYS A 422 17.26 -3.86 -19.43
N ARG A 423 16.15 -3.77 -18.69
CA ARG A 423 15.07 -4.79 -18.74
C ARG A 423 14.34 -4.76 -20.08
N ARG A 424 14.10 -3.56 -20.62
CA ARG A 424 13.44 -3.35 -21.91
C ARG A 424 14.31 -3.76 -23.10
N GLU A 425 15.61 -3.47 -23.08
CA GLU A 425 16.55 -3.92 -24.11
C GLU A 425 16.56 -5.45 -24.28
N ARG A 426 16.26 -6.20 -23.21
CA ARG A 426 16.14 -7.66 -23.24
C ARG A 426 14.77 -8.17 -23.72
N ARG A 427 13.76 -7.31 -23.74
CA ARG A 427 12.38 -7.59 -24.17
C ARG A 427 12.07 -6.70 -25.39
N ILE A 428 12.57 -7.09 -26.56
CA ILE A 428 12.54 -6.33 -27.82
C ILE A 428 11.11 -6.07 -28.38
N ILE A 429 10.02 -6.38 -27.66
CA ILE A 429 8.64 -6.35 -28.20
C ILE A 429 7.71 -5.49 -27.33
N ASP A 430 8.10 -4.25 -27.05
CA ASP A 430 7.16 -3.27 -26.48
C ASP A 430 7.22 -1.97 -27.29
N THR A 431 6.70 -2.05 -28.51
CA THR A 431 6.73 -1.05 -29.58
C THR A 431 6.13 0.30 -29.17
N TYR A 432 5.30 0.34 -28.11
CA TYR A 432 4.67 1.57 -27.62
C TYR A 432 5.52 2.38 -26.63
N SER A 433 6.63 1.82 -26.14
CA SER A 433 7.51 2.49 -25.17
C SER A 433 8.63 3.30 -25.82
N ILE A 434 9.02 2.97 -27.06
CA ILE A 434 10.17 3.59 -27.75
C ILE A 434 9.89 5.05 -28.13
N ALA A 435 8.63 5.41 -28.36
CA ALA A 435 8.25 6.79 -28.72
C ALA A 435 8.35 7.80 -27.55
N THR A 436 8.70 7.35 -26.34
CA THR A 436 8.72 8.22 -25.14
C THR A 436 10.09 8.43 -24.52
N THR A 437 11.15 7.87 -25.10
CA THR A 437 12.54 8.06 -24.64
C THR A 437 13.31 9.12 -25.45
N ILE A 438 12.74 9.63 -26.54
CA ILE A 438 13.31 10.74 -27.31
C ILE A 438 12.45 11.97 -27.01
N ASP A 439 12.76 12.63 -25.88
CA ASP A 439 12.63 14.08 -25.66
C ASP A 439 12.86 14.48 -24.18
#